data_AF-A0A533ZY49-F1
#
_entry.id   AF-A0A533ZY49-F1
#
_cell.length_a   1.000
_cell.length_b   1.000
_cell.length_c   1.000
_cell.angle_alpha   90.00
_cell.angle_beta   90.00
_cell.angle_gamma   90.00
#
_symmetry.space_group_name_H-M   'P 1'
#
loop_
_entity.id
_entity.type
_entity.pdbx_description
1 polymer ?
#
loop_
_entity_poly.entity_id
_entity_poly.type
_entity_poly.pdbx_seq_one_letter_code
_entity_poly.pdbx_strand_id
1 'polypeptide(L)'
;MLSVKTVIISAFALLLIGAVALAQEEPLPFPPGQQPDEFERTIQQMKFEKPTRIVGRLQAIDGYEDAIWIVWTHVHDGTRWRDLRNQSDMMFKVFPRDAGMMDFFRKLKLGTSLHLTVQMDADGNRRILSLDEGA
;
A
#
# COMPACT_ATOMS: atom_id res chain seq x y z
N MET A 1 -61.10 -31.62 34.13
CA MET A 1 -61.68 -31.15 32.85
C MET A 1 -60.55 -31.10 31.83
N LEU A 2 -60.45 -32.14 30.97
CA LEU A 2 -60.64 -32.09 29.50
C LEU A 2 -59.68 -31.11 28.80
N SER A 3 -58.58 -31.54 28.17
CA SER A 3 -58.48 -32.22 26.85
C SER A 3 -59.19 -31.48 25.71
N VAL A 4 -58.42 -30.85 24.81
CA VAL A 4 -58.71 -30.80 23.36
C VAL A 4 -57.38 -30.80 22.57
N LYS A 5 -57.15 -31.89 21.83
CA LYS A 5 -56.20 -32.03 20.72
C LYS A 5 -56.61 -31.13 19.56
N THR A 6 -55.69 -30.66 18.73
CA THR A 6 -55.78 -30.73 17.25
C THR A 6 -54.41 -30.41 16.62
N VAL A 7 -53.91 -31.36 15.83
CA VAL A 7 -52.81 -31.24 14.87
C VAL A 7 -53.40 -30.73 13.57
N ILE A 8 -52.83 -29.68 12.94
CA ILE A 8 -52.95 -29.48 11.48
C ILE A 8 -51.61 -28.98 10.92
N ILE A 9 -51.05 -29.83 10.07
CA ILE A 9 -49.92 -29.60 9.17
C ILE A 9 -50.37 -28.63 8.07
N SER A 10 -49.55 -27.65 7.70
CA SER A 10 -49.71 -26.94 6.42
C SER A 10 -48.35 -26.52 5.87
N ALA A 11 -47.87 -27.32 4.93
CA ALA A 11 -46.88 -26.93 3.95
C ALA A 11 -47.60 -26.21 2.81
N PHE A 12 -47.18 -25.00 2.46
CA PHE A 12 -47.02 -24.48 1.10
C PHE A 12 -46.91 -22.95 1.15
N ALA A 13 -45.74 -22.42 0.78
CA ALA A 13 -45.61 -21.45 -0.31
C ALA A 13 -44.16 -20.94 -0.34
N LEU A 14 -43.36 -21.56 -1.21
CA LEU A 14 -42.30 -20.85 -1.92
C LEU A 14 -42.92 -19.61 -2.58
N LEU A 15 -42.25 -18.46 -2.52
CA LEU A 15 -41.99 -17.57 -3.66
C LEU A 15 -41.22 -16.31 -3.21
N LEU A 16 -39.95 -16.28 -3.64
CA LEU A 16 -39.25 -15.12 -4.19
C LEU A 16 -39.13 -13.83 -3.36
N ILE A 17 -38.03 -13.75 -2.62
CA ILE A 17 -37.16 -12.56 -2.59
C ILE A 17 -35.74 -13.13 -2.62
N GLY A 18 -34.93 -13.03 -3.67
CA GLY A 18 -34.79 -11.89 -4.55
C GLY A 18 -33.40 -11.32 -4.31
N ALA A 19 -32.46 -11.76 -5.15
CA ALA A 19 -31.23 -11.08 -5.55
C ALA A 19 -30.06 -10.99 -4.55
N VAL A 20 -28.91 -11.39 -5.11
CA VAL A 20 -27.54 -11.04 -4.74
C VAL A 20 -26.90 -11.85 -3.60
N ALA A 21 -26.79 -13.17 -3.82
CA ALA A 21 -25.52 -13.80 -3.53
C ALA A 21 -24.48 -13.15 -4.48
N LEU A 22 -23.83 -12.08 -4.02
CA LEU A 22 -22.60 -11.62 -4.67
C LEU A 22 -21.68 -12.82 -4.62
N ALA A 23 -21.35 -13.34 -5.79
CA ALA A 23 -20.19 -14.17 -5.98
C ALA A 23 -19.01 -13.44 -5.32
N GLN A 24 -18.66 -13.84 -4.09
CA GLN A 24 -17.26 -13.84 -3.71
C GLN A 24 -16.64 -14.90 -4.62
N GLU A 25 -16.21 -14.48 -5.80
CA GLU A 25 -15.12 -15.16 -6.48
C GLU A 25 -13.95 -15.12 -5.49
N GLU A 26 -13.78 -16.18 -4.70
CA GLU A 26 -12.48 -16.44 -4.09
C GLU A 26 -11.48 -16.42 -5.25
N PRO A 27 -10.48 -15.52 -5.23
CA PRO A 27 -9.47 -15.52 -6.27
C PRO A 27 -8.84 -16.90 -6.27
N LEU A 28 -8.95 -17.60 -7.41
CA LEU A 28 -8.34 -18.91 -7.58
C LEU A 28 -6.86 -18.83 -7.18
N PRO A 29 -6.33 -19.80 -6.41
CA PRO A 29 -4.93 -19.80 -6.04
C PRO A 29 -4.07 -19.75 -7.31
N PHE A 30 -3.16 -18.79 -7.38
CA PHE A 30 -2.26 -18.63 -8.52
C PHE A 30 -1.51 -19.94 -8.79
N PRO A 31 -1.41 -20.38 -10.07
CA PRO A 31 -0.67 -21.59 -10.41
C PRO A 31 0.77 -21.53 -9.87
N PRO A 32 1.32 -22.64 -9.34
CA PRO A 32 2.71 -22.69 -8.91
C PRO A 32 3.63 -22.25 -10.06
N GLY A 33 4.42 -21.21 -9.83
CA GLY A 33 5.35 -20.64 -10.83
C GLY A 33 4.81 -19.48 -11.67
N GLN A 34 3.54 -19.06 -11.49
CA GLN A 34 3.05 -17.80 -12.02
C GLN A 34 3.00 -16.77 -10.89
N GLN A 35 4.02 -15.92 -10.83
CA GLN A 35 3.96 -14.71 -10.03
C GLN A 35 2.98 -13.73 -10.69
N PRO A 36 2.04 -13.12 -9.96
CA PRO A 36 1.14 -12.14 -10.56
C PRO A 36 1.97 -10.98 -11.13
N ASP A 37 1.71 -10.58 -12.38
CA ASP A 37 2.38 -9.46 -13.05
C ASP A 37 2.36 -8.17 -12.21
N GLU A 38 1.31 -7.99 -11.39
CA GLU A 38 1.16 -6.87 -10.47
C GLU A 38 2.19 -6.89 -9.33
N PHE A 39 2.54 -8.07 -8.82
CA PHE A 39 3.57 -8.24 -7.79
C PHE A 39 4.96 -7.96 -8.37
N GLU A 40 5.25 -8.41 -9.59
CA GLU A 40 6.50 -8.02 -10.28
C GLU A 40 6.60 -6.51 -10.51
N ARG A 41 5.52 -5.84 -10.97
CA ARG A 41 5.54 -4.39 -11.19
C ARG A 41 5.77 -3.60 -9.90
N THR A 42 5.16 -4.04 -8.79
CA THR A 42 5.34 -3.42 -7.47
C THR A 42 6.75 -3.62 -6.95
N ILE A 43 7.30 -4.83 -7.08
CA ILE A 43 8.70 -5.13 -6.72
C ILE A 43 9.69 -4.37 -7.60
N GLN A 44 9.46 -4.25 -8.91
CA GLN A 44 10.34 -3.47 -9.78
C GLN A 44 10.32 -1.98 -9.43
N GLN A 45 9.17 -1.42 -9.07
CA GLN A 45 9.08 -0.02 -8.60
C GLN A 45 9.80 0.19 -7.27
N MET A 46 9.85 -0.82 -6.40
CA MET A 46 10.64 -0.81 -5.16
C MET A 46 12.16 -0.80 -5.40
N LYS A 47 12.63 -1.08 -6.63
CA LYS A 47 14.07 -1.07 -6.94
C LYS A 47 14.62 0.33 -7.17
N PHE A 48 13.78 1.32 -7.51
CA PHE A 48 14.20 2.71 -7.76
C PHE A 48 15.37 2.83 -8.76
N GLU A 49 15.43 1.97 -9.78
CA GLU A 49 16.54 1.95 -10.76
C GLU A 49 16.67 3.27 -11.55
N LYS A 50 15.55 3.99 -11.70
CA LYS A 50 15.46 5.32 -12.31
C LYS A 50 14.90 6.32 -11.30
N PRO A 51 15.16 7.64 -11.45
CA PRO A 51 14.53 8.66 -10.64
C PRO A 51 13.01 8.48 -10.61
N THR A 52 12.48 8.19 -9.42
CA THR A 52 11.07 7.85 -9.21
C THR A 52 10.47 8.83 -8.22
N ARG A 53 9.39 9.51 -8.62
CA ARG A 53 8.66 10.42 -7.74
C ARG A 53 7.68 9.64 -6.88
N ILE A 54 7.69 9.91 -5.59
CA ILE A 54 6.86 9.24 -4.58
C ILE A 54 6.30 10.25 -3.58
N VAL A 55 5.23 9.84 -2.90
CA VAL A 55 4.77 10.47 -1.66
C VAL A 55 4.85 9.45 -0.53
N GLY A 56 5.49 9.83 0.57
CA GLY A 56 5.59 9.00 1.77
C GLY A 56 5.35 9.80 3.04
N ARG A 57 5.19 9.11 4.17
CA ARG A 57 5.15 9.74 5.50
C ARG A 57 6.41 9.41 6.27
N LEU A 58 7.02 10.41 6.90
CA LEU A 58 8.17 10.22 7.77
C LEU A 58 7.78 9.34 8.97
N GLN A 59 8.41 8.18 9.13
CA GLN A 59 8.12 7.25 10.22
C GLN A 59 9.16 7.30 11.33
N ALA A 60 10.44 7.37 10.98
CA ALA A 60 11.53 7.43 11.96
C ALA A 60 12.79 8.05 11.36
N ILE A 61 13.69 8.49 12.24
CA ILE A 61 15.05 8.94 11.92
C ILE A 61 16.02 7.87 12.40
N ASP A 62 16.89 7.40 11.51
CA ASP A 62 18.01 6.54 11.84
C ASP A 62 19.27 7.41 12.01
N GLY A 63 19.61 7.70 13.26
CA GLY A 63 20.77 8.53 13.58
C GLY A 63 22.12 7.82 13.47
N TYR A 64 22.14 6.49 13.31
CA TYR A 64 23.37 5.73 13.16
C TYR A 64 23.84 5.72 11.71
N GLU A 65 22.91 5.53 10.77
CA GLU A 65 23.21 5.51 9.33
C GLU A 65 22.95 6.85 8.62
N ASP A 66 22.50 7.87 9.35
CA ASP A 66 22.01 9.14 8.79
C ASP A 66 20.96 8.92 7.69
N ALA A 67 19.96 8.11 8.02
CA ALA A 67 18.88 7.73 7.11
C ALA A 67 17.50 8.04 7.73
N ILE A 68 16.45 7.94 6.92
CA ILE A 68 15.07 8.04 7.38
C ILE A 68 14.26 6.81 6.96
N TRP A 69 13.30 6.44 7.79
CA TRP A 69 12.28 5.45 7.46
C TRP A 69 11.02 6.17 7.00
N ILE A 70 10.49 5.77 5.85
CA ILE A 70 9.26 6.32 5.30
C ILE A 70 8.24 5.22 5.03
N VAL A 71 6.96 5.53 5.30
CA VAL A 71 5.83 4.72 4.83
C VAL A 71 5.43 5.23 3.45
N TRP A 72 5.48 4.36 2.45
CA TRP A 72 5.10 4.70 1.08
C TRP A 72 3.59 4.85 0.94
N THR A 73 3.12 5.92 0.31
CA THR A 73 1.68 6.14 0.09
C THR A 73 1.31 6.28 -1.38
N HIS A 74 2.15 6.94 -2.18
CA HIS A 74 1.89 7.13 -3.61
C HIS A 74 3.15 7.05 -4.44
N VAL A 75 2.99 6.64 -5.70
CA VAL A 75 4.05 6.66 -6.72
C VAL A 75 3.56 7.34 -7.99
N HIS A 76 4.41 8.11 -8.63
CA HIS A 76 4.14 8.67 -9.94
C HIS A 76 4.69 7.75 -11.02
N ASP A 77 3.84 7.25 -11.90
CA ASP A 77 4.24 6.32 -12.98
C ASP A 77 4.76 7.02 -14.25
N GLY A 78 4.98 8.33 -14.17
CA GLY A 78 5.34 9.18 -15.30
C GLY A 78 4.14 9.92 -15.89
N THR A 79 2.92 9.42 -15.68
CA THR A 79 1.69 10.06 -16.19
C THR A 79 0.70 10.41 -15.10
N ARG A 80 0.60 9.59 -14.06
CA ARG A 80 -0.36 9.76 -12.97
C ARG A 80 0.21 9.32 -11.64
N TRP A 81 -0.37 9.86 -10.57
CA TRP A 81 -0.19 9.35 -9.23
C TRP A 81 -1.03 8.09 -9.02
N ARG A 82 -0.43 7.06 -8.43
CA ARG A 82 -1.12 5.85 -7.97
C ARG A 82 -1.03 5.75 -6.46
N ASP A 83 -2.16 5.45 -5.84
CA ASP A 83 -2.29 5.19 -4.42
C ASP A 83 -1.88 3.76 -4.10
N LEU A 84 -1.00 3.60 -3.12
CA LEU A 84 -0.45 2.31 -2.68
C LEU A 84 -0.95 1.91 -1.28
N ARG A 85 -1.74 2.75 -0.60
CA ARG A 85 -2.17 2.53 0.80
C ARG A 85 -2.97 1.25 1.01
N ASN A 86 -3.59 0.72 -0.04
CA ASN A 86 -4.41 -0.50 0.02
C ASN A 86 -3.62 -1.78 -0.30
N GLN A 87 -2.34 -1.69 -0.68
CA GLN A 87 -1.57 -2.83 -1.17
C GLN A 87 -0.61 -3.41 -0.13
N SER A 88 -0.17 -2.60 0.84
CA SER A 88 0.51 -2.96 2.11
C SER A 88 1.18 -1.69 2.66
N ASP A 89 1.34 -1.59 3.98
CA ASP A 89 2.14 -0.51 4.58
C ASP A 89 3.63 -0.75 4.29
N MET A 90 4.07 -0.39 3.09
CA MET A 90 5.44 -0.56 2.64
C MET A 90 6.33 0.50 3.30
N MET A 91 7.00 0.10 4.38
CA MET A 91 8.01 0.94 5.03
C MET A 91 9.39 0.64 4.46
N PHE A 92 10.16 1.68 4.13
CA PHE A 92 11.52 1.50 3.66
C PHE A 92 12.45 2.62 4.12
N LYS A 93 13.73 2.25 4.24
CA LYS A 93 14.84 3.15 4.54
C LYS A 93 15.28 3.86 3.27
N VAL A 94 15.47 5.18 3.38
CA VAL A 94 16.04 6.04 2.34
C VAL A 94 17.11 6.96 2.93
N PHE A 95 18.12 7.25 2.12
CA PHE A 95 19.23 8.12 2.48
C PHE A 95 19.00 9.52 1.93
N PRO A 96 19.18 10.58 2.74
CA PRO A 96 19.25 11.94 2.25
C PRO A 96 20.37 12.09 1.22
N ARG A 97 20.20 13.04 0.30
CA ARG A 97 21.23 13.37 -0.71
C ARG A 97 22.52 13.86 -0.06
N ASP A 98 22.36 14.67 0.98
CA ASP A 98 23.40 15.43 1.64
C ASP A 98 23.02 15.68 3.11
N ALA A 99 24.00 16.12 3.91
CA ALA A 99 23.81 16.38 5.34
C ALA A 99 22.76 17.48 5.60
N GLY A 100 22.66 18.49 4.73
CA GLY A 100 21.68 19.55 4.87
C GLY A 100 20.24 19.04 4.75
N MET A 101 20.00 18.08 3.85
CA MET A 101 18.72 17.40 3.75
C MET A 101 18.42 16.53 4.99
N MET A 102 19.44 15.90 5.58
CA MET A 102 19.27 15.17 6.84
C MET A 102 18.87 16.12 7.99
N ASP A 103 19.54 17.27 8.10
CA ASP A 103 19.20 18.31 9.09
C ASP A 103 17.79 18.86 8.91
N PHE A 104 17.32 18.93 7.66
CA PHE A 104 15.92 19.26 7.38
C PHE A 104 14.98 18.19 7.95
N PHE A 105 15.22 16.90 7.70
CA PHE A 105 14.37 15.83 8.22
C PHE A 105 14.34 15.73 9.74
N ARG A 106 15.47 15.98 10.41
CA ARG A 106 15.57 15.99 11.89
C ARG A 106 14.67 17.05 12.53
N LYS A 107 14.24 18.07 11.79
CA LYS A 107 13.34 19.14 12.26
C LYS A 107 11.86 18.83 11.99
N LEU A 108 11.55 17.79 11.21
CA LEU A 108 10.18 17.44 10.88
C LEU A 108 9.53 16.59 11.97
N LYS A 109 8.21 16.72 12.10
CA LYS A 109 7.41 15.82 12.92
C LYS A 109 7.26 14.46 12.21
N LEU A 110 7.26 13.38 12.98
CA LEU A 110 6.83 12.07 12.46
C LEU A 110 5.38 12.15 11.93
N GLY A 111 5.12 11.45 10.84
CA GLY A 111 3.88 11.49 10.08
C GLY A 111 3.83 12.58 9.01
N THR A 112 4.80 13.52 8.97
CA THR A 112 4.86 14.55 7.92
C THR A 112 4.89 13.91 6.53
N SER A 113 4.02 14.41 5.64
CA SER A 113 3.99 14.01 4.23
C SER A 113 5.20 14.58 3.51
N LEU A 114 5.88 13.72 2.76
CA LEU A 114 7.08 14.03 2.01
C LEU A 114 6.85 13.68 0.54
N HIS A 115 7.06 14.65 -0.34
CA HIS A 115 7.10 14.43 -1.79
C HIS A 115 8.58 14.34 -2.19
N LEU A 116 8.99 13.19 -2.70
CA LEU A 116 10.39 12.84 -2.88
C LEU A 116 10.63 12.33 -4.31
N THR A 117 11.79 12.65 -4.86
CA THR A 117 12.36 11.87 -5.97
C THR A 117 13.43 10.95 -5.41
N VAL A 118 13.30 9.64 -5.60
CA VAL A 118 14.21 8.62 -5.07
C VAL A 118 14.82 7.82 -6.22
N GLN A 119 16.11 7.51 -6.09
CA GLN A 119 16.82 6.60 -6.99
C GLN A 119 17.81 5.75 -6.18
N MET A 120 17.98 4.48 -6.57
CA MET A 120 19.04 3.64 -6.06
C MET A 120 20.41 4.12 -6.58
N ASP A 121 21.36 4.30 -5.68
CA ASP A 121 22.74 4.65 -6.04
C ASP A 121 23.60 3.42 -6.35
N ALA A 122 24.88 3.65 -6.66
CA ALA A 122 25.83 2.60 -7.03
C ALA A 122 26.10 1.60 -5.89
N ASP A 123 25.85 1.99 -4.64
CA ASP A 123 26.03 1.15 -3.45
C ASP A 123 24.76 0.34 -3.12
N GLY A 124 23.70 0.49 -3.94
CA GLY A 124 22.41 -0.16 -3.71
C GLY A 124 21.52 0.57 -2.69
N ASN A 125 21.90 1.77 -2.27
CA ASN A 125 21.13 2.56 -1.33
C ASN A 125 20.08 3.39 -2.07
N ARG A 126 18.84 3.40 -1.56
CA ARG A 126 17.79 4.29 -2.05
C ARG A 126 18.09 5.71 -1.57
N ARG A 127 18.54 6.57 -2.48
CA ARG A 127 18.90 7.96 -2.18
C ARG A 127 17.84 8.92 -2.65
N ILE A 128 17.52 9.89 -1.81
CA ILE A 128 16.64 11.01 -2.17
C ILE A 128 17.45 11.96 -3.04
N LEU A 129 16.95 12.24 -4.24
CA LEU A 129 17.56 13.18 -5.17
C LEU A 129 17.02 14.60 -4.99
N SER A 130 15.73 14.74 -4.69
CA SER A 130 15.08 16.03 -4.46
C SER A 130 13.86 15.88 -3.55
N LEU A 131 13.51 17.00 -2.93
CA LEU A 131 12.19 17.22 -2.31
C LEU A 131 11.38 18.01 -3.32
N ASP A 132 10.15 17.58 -3.59
CA ASP A 132 9.20 18.37 -4.37
C ASP A 132 8.40 19.24 -3.38
N GLU A 133 8.22 20.52 -3.70
CA GLU A 133 7.13 21.31 -3.08
C GLU A 133 5.83 20.70 -3.64
N GLY A 134 5.01 20.12 -2.76
CA GLY A 134 3.83 19.34 -3.17
C GLY A 134 3.01 20.03 -4.26
N ALA A 135 2.77 19.32 -5.36
CA ALA A 135 1.88 19.75 -6.43
C ALA A 135 0.41 19.61 -6.04
#